data_AF-A0A8J2KYZ8-F1
#
_entry.id   AF-A0A8J2KYZ8-F1
#
_cell.length_a   1.000
_cell.length_b   1.000
_cell.length_c   1.000
_cell.angle_alpha   90.00
_cell.angle_beta   90.00
_cell.angle_gamma   90.00
#
_symmetry.space_group_name_H-M   'P 1'
#
loop_
_entity.id
_entity.type
_entity.pdbx_description
1 polymer ?
#
loop_
_entity_poly.entity_id
_entity_poly.type
_entity_poly.pdbx_seq_one_letter_code
_entity_poly.pdbx_strand_id
1 'polypeptide(L)'
;NKFQIKGTQLNGFCPFNNGISAKKFQLQMLINSCSSSMTNFDVWFVEEEGVTYRLSFILNLYLELTLFRPKMKDRLKGETMPLCQSEPAPVTHLPIKIQEESIYEDSMPILERVRPEWFRKMDGKGEGSQEDIQMRVFSGGITNKLVGFYLNSDKDDVVIVKMYGEKTEMFIDRDEEIKTMQLLHDRKCGPILYAIFDNGIAYEYTPGAPLNVINCRADTVYPLVAKEMARMHSIPLSPEEYEKGSSIWKLLKMFCKLSLEALDSKPEVKARFEAVGISNQWGLLAVEELEVLCSKEPMPLAFCHNDILLGNVILDEKRDVVAFIDFEYAATNYVPFDIANHFNEFAGGEDIDFSLYPDEEFQRAWIGQYLNHLKIGEGKSGYDVDTFYRWVQLCTPISLVLWMVWGIVQTCYSDIDYDFFTFVTVRLPEYNKAMQVIRLHNQNL
;
A
#
# COMPACT_ATOMS: atom_id res chain seq x y z
N ASN A 1 -35.10 5.29 -20.33
CA ASN A 1 -36.51 5.52 -20.70
C ASN A 1 -37.11 6.61 -19.81
N LYS A 2 -37.76 7.61 -20.44
CA LYS A 2 -38.14 8.95 -19.97
C LYS A 2 -38.68 9.05 -18.52
N PHE A 3 -38.17 10.04 -17.76
CA PHE A 3 -38.80 10.52 -16.52
C PHE A 3 -39.96 11.47 -16.87
N GLN A 4 -41.13 11.27 -16.28
CA GLN A 4 -42.28 12.18 -16.42
C GLN A 4 -42.70 12.67 -15.04
N ILE A 5 -42.58 13.97 -14.80
CA ILE A 5 -43.00 14.63 -13.55
C ILE A 5 -44.48 15.01 -13.70
N LYS A 6 -45.35 14.53 -12.81
CA LYS A 6 -46.76 14.96 -12.74
C LYS A 6 -47.03 15.67 -11.41
N GLY A 7 -47.43 16.94 -11.52
CA GLY A 7 -48.28 17.68 -10.57
C GLY A 7 -47.67 18.03 -9.21
N THR A 8 -47.27 19.29 -9.03
CA THR A 8 -46.91 19.89 -7.73
C THR A 8 -48.15 20.57 -7.12
N GLN A 9 -48.53 20.24 -5.88
CA GLN A 9 -49.39 21.09 -5.06
C GLN A 9 -48.54 21.88 -4.07
N LEU A 10 -48.76 23.19 -4.04
CA LEU A 10 -48.06 24.17 -3.21
C LEU A 10 -48.87 24.41 -1.93
N ASN A 11 -48.27 24.20 -0.75
CA ASN A 11 -48.84 24.68 0.51
C ASN A 11 -47.74 25.13 1.48
N GLY A 12 -47.85 26.37 1.96
CA GLY A 12 -47.17 26.88 3.16
C GLY A 12 -46.01 27.85 2.90
N PHE A 13 -46.23 29.13 3.25
CA PHE A 13 -45.21 30.18 3.37
C PHE A 13 -44.79 30.30 4.85
N CYS A 14 -43.49 30.36 5.15
CA CYS A 14 -42.99 30.69 6.49
C CYS A 14 -42.03 31.88 6.38
N PRO A 15 -42.39 33.09 6.84
CA PRO A 15 -41.52 34.25 6.74
C PRO A 15 -40.45 34.23 7.85
N PHE A 16 -39.19 34.40 7.48
CA PHE A 16 -38.13 34.75 8.43
C PHE A 16 -37.96 36.28 8.40
N ASN A 17 -37.95 36.92 9.57
CA ASN A 17 -37.71 38.35 9.70
C ASN A 17 -36.25 38.65 9.37
N ASN A 18 -35.98 39.03 8.11
CA ASN A 18 -34.89 39.93 7.63
C ASN A 18 -34.87 39.97 6.08
N GLY A 19 -36.03 40.06 5.42
CA GLY A 19 -36.10 40.15 3.95
C GLY A 19 -35.93 38.83 3.19
N ILE A 20 -35.73 37.72 3.91
CA ILE A 20 -35.52 36.38 3.35
C ILE A 20 -36.84 35.59 3.38
N SER A 21 -37.32 35.12 2.22
CA SER A 21 -38.51 34.27 2.13
C SER A 21 -38.13 32.83 1.79
N ALA A 22 -38.65 31.86 2.56
CA ALA A 22 -38.43 30.43 2.34
C ALA A 22 -39.72 29.75 1.88
N LYS A 23 -39.66 28.99 0.78
CA LYS A 23 -40.79 28.21 0.24
C LYS A 23 -40.48 26.71 0.33
N LYS A 24 -41.46 25.94 0.85
CA LYS A 24 -41.40 24.48 0.94
C LYS A 24 -42.09 23.84 -0.25
N PHE A 25 -41.44 22.87 -0.89
CA PHE A 25 -42.03 22.07 -1.98
C PHE A 25 -41.97 20.59 -1.64
N GLN A 26 -43.05 19.87 -1.96
CA GLN A 26 -43.08 18.41 -1.93
C GLN A 26 -42.92 17.85 -3.33
N LEU A 27 -41.94 16.97 -3.51
CA LEU A 27 -41.72 16.25 -4.76
C LEU A 27 -42.06 14.77 -4.60
N GLN A 28 -42.82 14.24 -5.55
CA GLN A 28 -43.16 12.83 -5.65
C GLN A 28 -42.39 12.16 -6.78
N MET A 29 -41.65 11.10 -6.47
CA MET A 29 -40.95 10.27 -7.45
C MET A 29 -41.48 8.83 -7.43
N LEU A 30 -41.66 8.27 -8.62
CA LEU A 30 -42.10 6.90 -8.83
C LEU A 30 -40.91 6.07 -9.30
N ILE A 31 -40.46 5.11 -8.49
CA ILE A 31 -39.31 4.26 -8.80
C ILE A 31 -39.82 2.90 -9.28
N ASN A 32 -39.52 2.54 -10.53
CA ASN A 32 -39.93 1.26 -11.12
C ASN A 32 -38.97 0.14 -10.69
N SER A 33 -39.25 -0.48 -9.56
CA SER A 33 -38.88 -1.87 -9.26
C SER A 33 -40.07 -2.55 -8.58
N CYS A 34 -40.13 -3.88 -8.61
CA CYS A 34 -41.30 -4.76 -8.32
C CYS A 34 -42.04 -4.63 -6.96
N SER A 35 -41.95 -3.51 -6.25
CA SER A 35 -42.85 -3.11 -5.17
C SER A 35 -43.21 -1.63 -5.31
N SER A 36 -44.50 -1.33 -5.42
CA SER A 36 -45.06 0.01 -5.56
C SER A 36 -44.94 0.84 -4.27
N SER A 37 -43.75 1.37 -3.98
CA SER A 37 -43.54 2.36 -2.91
C SER A 37 -43.26 3.74 -3.50
N MET A 38 -44.13 4.70 -3.17
CA MET A 38 -43.93 6.13 -3.47
C MET A 38 -43.18 6.78 -2.32
N THR A 39 -42.13 7.54 -2.62
CA THR A 39 -41.34 8.29 -1.62
C THR A 39 -41.53 9.79 -1.84
N ASN A 40 -41.90 10.51 -0.78
CA ASN A 40 -42.06 11.97 -0.79
C ASN A 40 -40.79 12.62 -0.23
N PHE A 41 -40.30 13.67 -0.90
CA PHE A 41 -39.17 14.47 -0.42
C PHE A 41 -39.58 15.92 -0.24
N ASP A 42 -39.17 16.52 0.89
CA ASP A 42 -39.33 17.94 1.16
C ASP A 42 -38.07 18.70 0.73
N VAL A 43 -38.23 19.72 -0.12
CA VAL A 43 -37.12 20.58 -0.58
C VAL A 43 -37.43 22.04 -0.24
N TRP A 44 -36.42 22.75 0.25
CA TRP A 44 -36.51 24.15 0.65
C TRP A 44 -35.70 25.04 -0.28
N PHE A 45 -36.31 26.14 -0.71
CA PHE A 45 -35.65 27.19 -1.47
C PHE A 45 -35.78 28.50 -0.70
N VAL A 46 -34.69 29.28 -0.72
CA VAL A 46 -34.64 30.61 -0.12
C VAL A 46 -34.39 31.63 -1.21
N GLU A 47 -35.17 32.70 -1.18
CA GLU A 47 -35.14 33.79 -2.15
C GLU A 47 -34.62 35.06 -1.45
N GLU A 48 -33.50 35.60 -1.92
CA GLU A 48 -32.88 36.84 -1.43
C GLU A 48 -32.47 37.71 -2.62
N GLU A 49 -32.94 38.96 -2.65
CA GLU A 49 -32.68 39.97 -3.70
C GLU A 49 -32.91 39.49 -5.15
N GLY A 50 -33.92 38.64 -5.36
CA GLY A 50 -34.28 38.13 -6.69
C GLY A 50 -33.42 36.96 -7.18
N VAL A 51 -32.54 36.43 -6.33
CA VAL A 51 -31.76 35.21 -6.59
C VAL A 51 -32.32 34.07 -5.74
N THR A 52 -32.66 32.95 -6.39
CA THR A 52 -33.16 31.75 -5.70
C THR A 52 -32.00 30.82 -5.36
N TYR A 53 -31.76 30.62 -4.06
CA TYR A 53 -30.76 29.69 -3.54
C TYR A 53 -31.44 28.37 -3.16
N ARG A 54 -30.89 27.25 -3.62
CA ARG A 54 -31.27 25.91 -3.16
C ARG A 54 -30.51 25.66 -1.85
N LEU A 55 -31.22 25.49 -0.74
CA LEU A 55 -30.62 25.04 0.51
C LEU A 55 -30.26 23.56 0.37
N SER A 56 -29.05 23.29 -0.10
CA SER A 56 -28.41 21.98 0.02
C SER A 56 -28.00 21.79 1.47
N PHE A 57 -28.93 21.38 2.33
CA PHE A 57 -28.54 20.64 3.53
C PHE A 57 -27.82 19.38 3.05
N ILE A 58 -26.55 19.28 3.39
CA ILE A 58 -25.74 18.06 3.24
C ILE A 58 -26.33 17.03 4.21
N LEU A 59 -27.47 16.46 3.83
CA LEU A 59 -27.90 15.16 4.32
C LEU A 59 -27.26 14.17 3.35
N ASN A 60 -26.10 13.67 3.80
CA ASN A 60 -25.48 12.43 3.36
C ASN A 60 -26.40 11.58 2.48
N LEU A 61 -26.11 11.60 1.18
CA LEU A 61 -26.63 10.64 0.21
C LEU A 61 -25.92 9.29 0.44
N TYR A 62 -25.96 8.80 1.68
CA TYR A 62 -25.49 7.48 2.14
C TYR A 62 -26.64 6.46 2.20
N LEU A 63 -27.79 6.80 1.60
CA LEU A 63 -28.97 5.96 1.54
C LEU A 63 -29.57 6.00 0.13
N GLU A 64 -28.96 5.26 -0.79
CA GLU A 64 -29.64 4.32 -1.71
C GLU A 64 -28.68 3.60 -2.69
N LEU A 65 -27.61 3.01 -2.15
CA LEU A 65 -27.15 1.69 -2.63
C LEU A 65 -27.30 0.60 -1.54
N THR A 66 -27.81 0.97 -0.36
CA THR A 66 -28.02 0.08 0.79
C THR A 66 -29.41 -0.57 0.81
N LEU A 67 -30.33 -0.19 -0.09
CA LEU A 67 -31.67 -0.77 -0.22
C LEU A 67 -31.79 -1.77 -1.40
N PHE A 68 -30.79 -2.65 -1.55
CA PHE A 68 -30.97 -3.92 -2.26
C PHE A 68 -30.28 -5.07 -1.52
N ARG A 69 -30.42 -5.15 -0.18
CA ARG A 69 -30.10 -6.39 0.55
C ARG A 69 -30.87 -6.63 1.88
N PRO A 70 -32.21 -6.52 1.96
CA PRO A 70 -32.97 -7.14 3.04
C PRO A 70 -33.65 -8.45 2.57
N LYS A 71 -32.85 -9.43 2.14
CA LYS A 71 -33.23 -10.87 2.13
C LYS A 71 -32.08 -11.82 2.52
N MET A 72 -30.95 -11.28 2.99
CA MET A 72 -29.84 -12.08 3.52
C MET A 72 -29.69 -12.04 5.04
N LYS A 73 -30.49 -11.27 5.80
CA LYS A 73 -30.42 -11.32 7.27
C LYS A 73 -31.16 -12.53 7.88
N ASP A 74 -32.15 -13.09 7.20
CA ASP A 74 -32.90 -14.26 7.69
C ASP A 74 -32.50 -15.59 7.03
N ARG A 75 -31.46 -15.60 6.18
CA ARG A 75 -30.86 -16.82 5.61
C ARG A 75 -29.41 -17.08 6.00
N LEU A 76 -28.76 -16.18 6.75
CA LEU A 76 -27.47 -16.40 7.41
C LEU A 76 -27.64 -17.04 8.80
N LYS A 77 -28.51 -18.06 8.91
CA LYS A 77 -28.45 -19.08 9.96
C LYS A 77 -27.66 -20.32 9.51
N GLY A 78 -26.81 -20.16 8.49
CA GLY A 78 -25.81 -21.13 8.09
C GLY A 78 -24.44 -20.46 8.14
N GLU A 79 -23.68 -20.83 9.16
CA GLU A 79 -22.21 -20.71 9.29
C GLU A 79 -21.58 -19.42 8.74
N THR A 80 -21.64 -18.34 9.53
CA THR A 80 -20.66 -17.25 9.43
C THR A 80 -19.28 -17.79 9.78
N MET A 81 -18.35 -17.83 8.82
CA MET A 81 -16.92 -17.92 9.15
C MET A 81 -16.57 -16.72 10.05
N PRO A 82 -16.03 -16.94 11.26
CA PRO A 82 -15.66 -15.84 12.12
C PRO A 82 -14.53 -15.04 11.46
N LEU A 83 -14.73 -13.74 11.28
CA LEU A 83 -13.61 -12.81 11.24
C LEU A 83 -12.89 -12.99 12.57
N CYS A 84 -11.69 -13.56 12.53
CA CYS A 84 -10.87 -13.83 13.70
C CYS A 84 -10.52 -12.48 14.33
N GLN A 85 -11.33 -12.02 15.29
CA GLN A 85 -11.02 -10.93 16.22
C GLN A 85 -10.21 -11.44 17.41
N SER A 86 -9.44 -12.53 17.24
CA SER A 86 -8.44 -12.88 18.24
C SER A 86 -7.27 -11.92 18.04
N GLU A 87 -6.90 -11.18 19.08
CA GLU A 87 -5.57 -10.58 19.14
C GLU A 87 -4.55 -11.66 18.75
N PRO A 88 -3.57 -11.34 17.88
CA PRO A 88 -2.53 -12.28 17.52
C PRO A 88 -1.90 -12.86 18.79
N ALA A 89 -1.58 -14.15 18.79
CA ALA A 89 -0.92 -14.75 19.94
C ALA A 89 0.33 -13.93 20.30
N PRO A 90 0.52 -13.53 21.58
CA PRO A 90 1.60 -12.64 21.94
C PRO A 90 2.94 -13.30 21.62
N VAL A 91 3.72 -12.66 20.76
CA VAL A 91 5.09 -13.09 20.45
C VAL A 91 5.95 -12.84 21.68
N THR A 92 6.85 -13.79 21.97
CA THR A 92 7.71 -13.69 23.16
C THR A 92 8.69 -12.53 22.98
N HIS A 93 8.68 -11.59 23.94
CA HIS A 93 9.71 -10.57 24.08
C HIS A 93 10.89 -11.11 24.89
N LEU A 94 12.10 -10.99 24.36
CA LEU A 94 13.35 -11.38 24.99
C LEU A 94 14.13 -10.10 25.35
N PRO A 95 14.42 -9.84 26.64
CA PRO A 95 15.16 -8.65 27.07
C PRO A 95 16.66 -8.78 26.74
N ILE A 96 16.97 -8.80 25.45
CA ILE A 96 18.29 -9.01 24.86
C ILE A 96 18.54 -7.87 23.91
N LYS A 97 19.74 -7.29 23.99
CA LYS A 97 20.22 -6.27 23.06
C LYS A 97 21.45 -6.78 22.32
N ILE A 98 21.37 -6.82 20.99
CA ILE A 98 22.46 -7.24 20.12
C ILE A 98 23.37 -6.06 19.81
N GLN A 99 24.69 -6.20 19.94
CA GLN A 99 25.64 -5.22 19.41
C GLN A 99 26.09 -5.60 18.00
N GLU A 100 26.41 -4.60 17.18
CA GLU A 100 26.81 -4.84 15.78
C GLU A 100 28.13 -5.62 15.68
N GLU A 101 29.06 -5.39 16.60
CA GLU A 101 30.39 -6.01 16.62
C GLU A 101 30.38 -7.46 17.15
N SER A 102 29.31 -7.86 17.86
CA SER A 102 29.14 -9.18 18.49
C SER A 102 27.82 -9.86 18.09
N ILE A 103 27.37 -9.58 16.86
CA ILE A 103 26.08 -10.07 16.35
C ILE A 103 25.93 -11.60 16.42
N TYR A 104 27.03 -12.34 16.25
CA TYR A 104 27.03 -13.79 16.34
C TYR A 104 26.76 -14.25 17.78
N GLU A 105 27.57 -13.78 18.73
CA GLU A 105 27.50 -14.17 20.14
C GLU A 105 26.18 -13.73 20.78
N ASP A 106 25.76 -12.49 20.54
CA ASP A 106 24.55 -11.91 21.14
C ASP A 106 23.26 -12.52 20.59
N SER A 107 23.30 -13.13 19.39
CA SER A 107 22.16 -13.84 18.80
C SER A 107 21.92 -15.22 19.42
N MET A 108 22.91 -15.83 20.08
CA MET A 108 22.82 -17.22 20.55
C MET A 108 21.68 -17.48 21.55
N PRO A 109 21.42 -16.64 22.57
CA PRO A 109 20.31 -16.87 23.48
C PRO A 109 18.93 -16.75 22.80
N ILE A 110 18.84 -15.96 21.71
CA ILE A 110 17.63 -15.87 20.88
C ILE A 110 17.45 -17.18 20.11
N LEU A 111 18.51 -17.66 19.45
CA LEU A 111 18.48 -18.92 18.70
C LEU A 111 18.17 -20.12 19.61
N GLU A 112 18.74 -20.20 20.81
CA GLU A 112 18.44 -21.28 21.76
C GLU A 112 16.97 -21.30 22.17
N ARG A 113 16.34 -20.12 22.23
CA ARG A 113 14.92 -20.00 22.54
C ARG A 113 14.01 -20.37 21.37
N VAL A 114 14.41 -20.00 20.15
CA VAL A 114 13.61 -20.15 18.91
C VAL A 114 13.80 -21.53 18.26
N ARG A 115 14.99 -22.12 18.44
CA ARG A 115 15.43 -23.42 17.91
C ARG A 115 16.22 -24.20 18.96
N PRO A 116 15.61 -24.61 20.08
CA PRO A 116 16.31 -25.31 21.17
C PRO A 116 16.96 -26.63 20.73
N GLU A 117 16.47 -27.25 19.67
CA GLU A 117 17.03 -28.46 19.06
C GLU A 117 18.39 -28.24 18.39
N TRP A 118 18.72 -27.03 17.93
CA TRP A 118 20.05 -26.72 17.38
C TRP A 118 21.17 -26.81 18.42
N PHE A 119 20.81 -26.75 19.71
CA PHE A 119 21.73 -26.77 20.85
C PHE A 119 21.79 -28.15 21.54
N ARG A 120 21.06 -29.15 21.02
CA ARG A 120 21.09 -30.53 21.55
C ARG A 120 22.04 -31.38 20.71
N LYS A 121 23.07 -31.95 21.33
CA LYS A 121 23.89 -32.97 20.67
C LYS A 121 23.03 -34.20 20.34
N MET A 122 22.81 -34.48 19.05
CA MET A 122 22.16 -35.74 18.68
C MET A 122 23.06 -36.94 19.02
N ASP A 123 22.47 -37.92 19.69
CA ASP A 123 23.08 -39.12 20.27
C ASP A 123 24.14 -39.80 19.39
N GLY A 124 25.41 -39.42 19.57
CA GLY A 124 26.57 -40.11 19.00
C GLY A 124 26.81 -39.90 17.49
N LYS A 125 26.07 -39.01 16.82
CA LYS A 125 26.33 -38.58 15.43
C LYS A 125 26.24 -37.06 15.28
N GLY A 126 26.98 -36.35 16.12
CA GLY A 126 27.92 -35.32 15.67
C GLY A 126 27.41 -33.95 15.22
N GLU A 127 26.15 -33.57 15.39
CA GLU A 127 25.71 -32.19 15.12
C GLU A 127 24.68 -31.73 16.17
N GLY A 128 24.74 -30.43 16.52
CA GLY A 128 23.85 -29.80 17.52
C GLY A 128 24.59 -29.10 18.66
N SER A 129 25.69 -28.42 18.35
CA SER A 129 26.42 -27.53 19.25
C SER A 129 26.50 -26.12 18.67
N GLN A 130 26.71 -25.11 19.52
CA GLN A 130 26.86 -23.71 19.09
C GLN A 130 27.94 -23.52 18.00
N GLU A 131 28.94 -24.40 17.95
CA GLU A 131 30.02 -24.38 16.95
C GLU A 131 29.56 -24.81 15.54
N ASP A 132 28.43 -25.51 15.44
CA ASP A 132 27.88 -26.00 14.16
C ASP A 132 26.99 -24.95 13.48
N ILE A 133 26.52 -23.95 14.23
CA ILE A 133 25.65 -22.86 13.74
C ILE A 133 26.47 -21.96 12.82
N GLN A 134 26.00 -21.84 11.59
CA GLN A 134 26.59 -20.96 10.59
C GLN A 134 25.84 -19.63 10.53
N MET A 135 26.56 -18.58 10.17
CA MET A 135 26.03 -17.23 10.04
C MET A 135 26.23 -16.73 8.61
N ARG A 136 25.19 -16.11 8.05
CA ARG A 136 25.25 -15.42 6.75
C ARG A 136 24.68 -14.02 6.88
N VAL A 137 25.48 -13.03 6.52
CA VAL A 137 25.02 -11.63 6.44
C VAL A 137 24.31 -11.40 5.10
N PHE A 138 23.15 -10.74 5.14
CA PHE A 138 22.40 -10.31 3.97
C PHE A 138 22.60 -8.81 3.78
N SER A 139 23.20 -8.42 2.64
CA SER A 139 23.60 -7.04 2.34
C SER A 139 22.61 -6.35 1.38
N GLY A 140 21.31 -6.41 1.69
CA GLY A 140 20.24 -5.93 0.78
C GLY A 140 19.48 -4.68 1.23
N GLY A 141 19.57 -4.30 2.51
CA GLY A 141 18.85 -3.15 3.06
C GLY A 141 19.78 -1.97 3.34
N ILE A 142 19.38 -0.78 2.89
CA ILE A 142 20.03 0.52 3.18
C ILE A 142 20.07 0.79 4.70
N THR A 143 19.06 0.29 5.46
CA THR A 143 18.80 0.75 6.82
C THR A 143 18.88 -0.33 7.92
N ASN A 144 18.89 -1.63 7.59
CA ASN A 144 18.80 -2.72 8.59
C ASN A 144 19.92 -3.76 8.41
N LYS A 145 20.59 -4.14 9.50
CA LYS A 145 21.50 -5.30 9.49
C LYS A 145 20.70 -6.58 9.62
N LEU A 146 20.79 -7.42 8.59
CA LEU A 146 20.04 -8.65 8.46
C LEU A 146 20.99 -9.85 8.43
N VAL A 147 20.82 -10.79 9.35
CA VAL A 147 21.67 -11.97 9.45
C VAL A 147 20.83 -13.24 9.53
N GLY A 148 21.18 -14.25 8.75
CA GLY A 148 20.60 -15.58 8.84
C GLY A 148 21.51 -16.55 9.56
N PHE A 149 20.92 -17.36 10.42
CA PHE A 149 21.57 -18.47 11.11
C PHE A 149 20.97 -19.78 10.66
N TYR A 150 21.79 -20.82 10.52
CA TYR A 150 21.37 -22.16 10.08
C TYR A 150 22.39 -23.22 10.51
N LEU A 151 22.01 -24.49 10.50
CA LEU A 151 22.92 -25.60 10.72
C LEU A 151 23.51 -26.10 9.39
N ASN A 152 24.75 -26.57 9.38
CA ASN A 152 25.31 -27.20 8.17
C ASN A 152 24.54 -28.46 7.72
N SER A 153 23.93 -29.18 8.66
CA SER A 153 23.03 -30.33 8.42
C SER A 153 21.80 -29.97 7.61
N ASP A 154 21.24 -28.80 7.92
CA ASP A 154 19.93 -28.36 7.48
C ASP A 154 20.02 -26.88 7.11
N LYS A 155 20.32 -26.65 5.84
CA LYS A 155 20.45 -25.30 5.27
C LYS A 155 19.09 -24.70 4.89
N ASP A 156 18.01 -25.46 5.06
CA ASP A 156 16.65 -25.02 4.76
C ASP A 156 15.95 -24.45 6.01
N ASP A 157 16.30 -24.92 7.23
CA ASP A 157 15.88 -24.29 8.49
C ASP A 157 16.80 -23.10 8.83
N VAL A 158 16.37 -21.92 8.40
CA VAL A 158 17.10 -20.66 8.61
C VAL A 158 16.29 -19.71 9.49
N VAL A 159 16.93 -19.18 10.53
CA VAL A 159 16.37 -18.12 11.38
C VAL A 159 17.01 -16.78 11.00
N ILE A 160 16.18 -15.80 10.67
CA ILE A 160 16.63 -14.43 10.39
C ILE A 160 16.59 -13.62 11.67
N VAL A 161 17.67 -12.91 11.96
CA VAL A 161 17.81 -11.91 13.02
C VAL A 161 18.00 -10.55 12.33
N LYS A 162 17.01 -9.66 12.49
CA LYS A 162 17.02 -8.29 11.98
C LYS A 162 17.22 -7.33 13.14
N MET A 163 18.30 -6.57 13.10
CA MET A 163 18.52 -5.45 14.00
C MET A 163 17.89 -4.19 13.41
N TYR A 164 17.23 -3.39 14.25
CA TYR A 164 16.71 -2.09 13.83
C TYR A 164 17.87 -1.10 13.62
N GLY A 165 17.90 -0.41 12.49
CA GLY A 165 18.90 0.62 12.22
C GLY A 165 18.77 1.84 13.15
N GLU A 166 19.88 2.52 13.43
CA GLU A 166 19.87 3.77 14.20
C GLU A 166 18.95 4.82 13.54
N LYS A 167 18.07 5.46 14.33
CA LYS A 167 17.15 6.55 13.91
C LYS A 167 15.98 6.16 12.98
N THR A 168 15.80 4.88 12.69
CA THR A 168 14.63 4.35 11.95
C THR A 168 13.29 4.57 12.69
N GLU A 169 13.37 4.76 14.01
CA GLU A 169 12.25 5.05 14.92
C GLU A 169 11.52 6.38 14.59
N MET A 170 12.15 7.26 13.79
CA MET A 170 11.50 8.49 13.32
C MET A 170 10.41 8.24 12.26
N PHE A 171 10.41 7.06 11.62
CA PHE A 171 9.55 6.77 10.47
C PHE A 171 8.79 5.45 10.57
N ILE A 172 9.28 4.49 11.37
CA ILE A 172 8.70 3.14 11.47
C ILE A 172 8.11 2.93 12.87
N ASP A 173 6.80 2.71 12.94
CA ASP A 173 6.11 2.28 14.15
C ASP A 173 6.31 0.78 14.34
N ARG A 174 7.09 0.42 15.37
CA ARG A 174 7.47 -0.98 15.65
C ARG A 174 6.30 -1.85 16.08
N ASP A 175 5.33 -1.26 16.78
CA ASP A 175 4.13 -2.00 17.19
C ASP A 175 3.28 -2.32 15.95
N GLU A 176 3.19 -1.39 15.00
CA GLU A 176 2.52 -1.63 13.72
C GLU A 176 3.29 -2.61 12.82
N GLU A 177 4.63 -2.58 12.80
CA GLU A 177 5.46 -3.57 12.08
C GLU A 177 5.20 -4.99 12.61
N ILE A 178 5.19 -5.17 13.94
CA ILE A 178 4.90 -6.46 14.58
C ILE A 178 3.48 -6.94 14.25
N LYS A 179 2.47 -6.07 14.38
CA LYS A 179 1.07 -6.41 14.04
C LYS A 179 0.95 -6.80 12.57
N THR A 180 1.64 -6.10 11.68
CA THR A 180 1.66 -6.37 10.25
C THR A 180 2.27 -7.74 9.96
N MET A 181 3.42 -8.07 10.56
CA MET A 181 4.03 -9.39 10.41
C MET A 181 3.12 -10.51 10.90
N GLN A 182 2.47 -10.35 12.05
CA GLN A 182 1.53 -11.33 12.59
C GLN A 182 0.31 -11.51 11.67
N LEU A 183 -0.29 -10.42 11.21
CA LEU A 183 -1.41 -10.45 10.25
C LEU A 183 -1.01 -11.19 8.97
N LEU A 184 0.15 -10.88 8.41
CA LEU A 184 0.67 -11.53 7.21
C LEU A 184 0.88 -13.02 7.44
N HIS A 185 1.48 -13.42 8.58
CA HIS A 185 1.66 -14.83 8.92
C HIS A 185 0.31 -15.58 9.01
N ASP A 186 -0.67 -15.02 9.70
CA ASP A 186 -2.00 -15.61 9.87
C ASP A 186 -2.71 -15.80 8.52
N ARG A 187 -2.46 -14.90 7.58
CA ARG A 187 -2.97 -14.94 6.20
C ARG A 187 -2.07 -15.72 5.24
N LYS A 188 -0.99 -16.32 5.74
CA LYS A 188 0.04 -17.04 4.98
C LYS A 188 0.73 -16.17 3.92
N CYS A 189 0.72 -14.85 4.09
CA CYS A 189 1.31 -13.81 3.22
C CYS A 189 2.69 -13.34 3.69
N GLY A 190 3.19 -13.83 4.81
CA GLY A 190 4.49 -13.42 5.33
C GLY A 190 5.10 -14.44 6.28
N PRO A 191 6.36 -14.20 6.67
CA PRO A 191 7.13 -15.11 7.50
C PRO A 191 6.56 -15.22 8.92
N ILE A 192 6.83 -16.35 9.58
CA ILE A 192 6.59 -16.49 11.02
C ILE A 192 7.51 -15.52 11.79
N LEU A 193 6.93 -14.66 12.64
CA LEU A 193 7.68 -13.92 13.65
C LEU A 193 7.93 -14.82 14.87
N TYR A 194 9.19 -15.20 15.11
CA TYR A 194 9.55 -16.12 16.19
C TYR A 194 9.72 -15.43 17.54
N ALA A 195 10.41 -14.28 17.57
CA ALA A 195 10.68 -13.53 18.79
C ALA A 195 10.89 -12.04 18.51
N ILE A 196 10.66 -11.22 19.54
CA ILE A 196 11.00 -9.80 19.58
C ILE A 196 12.10 -9.62 20.63
N PHE A 197 13.07 -8.76 20.39
CA PHE A 197 14.10 -8.40 21.35
C PHE A 197 14.32 -6.88 21.39
N ASP A 198 15.08 -6.37 22.38
CA ASP A 198 15.11 -4.94 22.75
C ASP A 198 15.45 -4.01 21.57
N ASN A 199 16.20 -4.51 20.57
CA ASN A 199 16.60 -3.75 19.40
C ASN A 199 16.39 -4.51 18.06
N GLY A 200 15.40 -5.40 17.99
CA GLY A 200 15.09 -6.10 16.73
C GLY A 200 14.09 -7.25 16.84
N ILE A 201 14.07 -8.07 15.80
CA ILE A 201 13.17 -9.22 15.66
C ILE A 201 13.89 -10.44 15.08
N ALA A 202 13.41 -11.63 15.46
CA ALA A 202 13.82 -12.90 14.87
C ALA A 202 12.62 -13.54 14.16
N TYR A 203 12.78 -13.90 12.89
CA TYR A 203 11.68 -14.41 12.05
C TYR A 203 12.15 -15.44 11.00
N GLU A 204 11.17 -16.08 10.35
CA GLU A 204 11.37 -17.10 9.34
C GLU A 204 12.06 -16.55 8.09
N TYR A 205 13.07 -17.29 7.60
CA TYR A 205 13.67 -16.99 6.31
C TYR A 205 12.71 -17.34 5.17
N THR A 206 12.62 -16.44 4.19
CA THR A 206 11.88 -16.69 2.94
C THR A 206 12.85 -17.27 1.90
N PRO A 207 12.74 -18.56 1.53
CA PRO A 207 13.66 -19.17 0.58
C PRO A 207 13.46 -18.62 -0.82
N GLY A 208 14.57 -18.41 -1.54
CA GLY A 208 14.56 -17.99 -2.93
C GLY A 208 15.60 -16.93 -3.23
N ALA A 209 15.50 -16.33 -4.41
CA ALA A 209 16.32 -15.21 -4.83
C ALA A 209 15.43 -13.99 -5.14
N PRO A 210 15.90 -12.77 -4.84
CA PRO A 210 15.19 -11.57 -5.27
C PRO A 210 15.10 -11.51 -6.80
N LEU A 211 14.02 -10.91 -7.29
CA LEU A 211 13.91 -10.58 -8.71
C LEU A 211 14.92 -9.50 -9.09
N ASN A 212 15.16 -9.40 -10.39
CA ASN A 212 15.98 -8.37 -11.01
C ASN A 212 15.35 -7.96 -12.34
N VAL A 213 15.93 -6.95 -12.97
CA VAL A 213 15.42 -6.37 -14.23
C VAL A 213 15.35 -7.37 -15.40
N ILE A 214 16.07 -8.50 -15.31
CA ILE A 214 16.11 -9.55 -16.33
C ILE A 214 14.93 -10.51 -16.17
N ASN A 215 14.66 -10.97 -14.94
CA ASN A 215 13.67 -12.03 -14.71
C ASN A 215 12.27 -11.53 -14.33
N CYS A 216 12.10 -10.25 -13.94
CA CYS A 216 10.80 -9.71 -13.52
C CYS A 216 9.73 -9.74 -14.63
N ARG A 217 10.16 -9.74 -15.90
CA ARG A 217 9.29 -9.78 -17.09
C ARG A 217 9.08 -11.17 -17.65
N ALA A 218 9.75 -12.20 -17.12
CA ALA A 218 9.67 -13.54 -17.70
C ALA A 218 8.23 -14.08 -17.64
N ASP A 219 7.78 -14.71 -18.72
CA ASP A 219 6.41 -15.25 -18.86
C ASP A 219 6.06 -16.29 -17.78
N THR A 220 7.07 -16.93 -17.20
CA THR A 220 6.93 -17.88 -16.09
C THR A 220 6.92 -17.21 -14.71
N VAL A 221 7.36 -15.95 -14.61
CA VAL A 221 7.59 -15.25 -13.33
C VAL A 221 6.54 -14.19 -13.07
N TYR A 222 6.28 -13.27 -14.00
CA TYR A 222 5.34 -12.16 -13.76
C TYR A 222 3.93 -12.63 -13.37
N PRO A 223 3.38 -13.76 -13.88
CA PRO A 223 2.07 -14.24 -13.43
C PRO A 223 2.07 -14.69 -11.97
N LEU A 224 3.20 -15.19 -11.45
CA LEU A 224 3.36 -15.56 -10.05
C LEU A 224 3.33 -14.31 -9.16
N VAL A 225 4.01 -13.24 -9.57
CA VAL A 225 3.98 -11.95 -8.87
C VAL A 225 2.58 -11.35 -8.84
N ALA A 226 1.89 -11.34 -9.99
CA ALA A 226 0.52 -10.84 -10.09
C ALA A 226 -0.44 -11.63 -9.19
N LYS A 227 -0.30 -12.97 -9.14
CA LYS A 227 -1.08 -13.84 -8.28
C LYS A 227 -0.82 -13.58 -6.80
N GLU A 228 0.44 -13.40 -6.41
CA GLU A 228 0.81 -13.15 -5.01
C GLU A 228 0.32 -11.78 -4.54
N MET A 229 0.46 -10.74 -5.37
CA MET A 229 -0.11 -9.41 -5.10
C MET A 229 -1.63 -9.46 -4.98
N ALA A 230 -2.32 -10.22 -5.84
CA ALA A 230 -3.76 -10.41 -5.74
C ALA A 230 -4.17 -11.09 -4.43
N ARG A 231 -3.37 -12.06 -3.97
CA ARG A 231 -3.61 -12.76 -2.70
C ARG A 231 -3.44 -11.83 -1.49
N MET A 232 -2.38 -11.01 -1.48
CA MET A 232 -2.17 -9.99 -0.46
C MET A 232 -3.31 -8.96 -0.46
N HIS A 233 -3.70 -8.43 -1.62
CA HIS A 233 -4.80 -7.47 -1.73
C HIS A 233 -6.18 -8.07 -1.41
N SER A 234 -6.29 -9.39 -1.27
CA SER A 234 -7.51 -10.06 -0.82
C SER A 234 -7.63 -10.13 0.72
N ILE A 235 -6.64 -9.63 1.47
CA ILE A 235 -6.73 -9.49 2.93
C ILE A 235 -7.85 -8.48 3.26
N PRO A 236 -8.91 -8.88 3.99
CA PRO A 236 -10.02 -7.99 4.29
C PRO A 236 -9.59 -6.84 5.20
N LEU A 237 -9.94 -5.62 4.81
CA LEU A 237 -9.82 -4.46 5.68
C LEU A 237 -10.96 -4.40 6.69
N SER A 238 -10.65 -3.90 7.88
CA SER A 238 -11.64 -3.53 8.88
C SER A 238 -12.45 -2.30 8.44
N PRO A 239 -13.65 -2.07 9.01
CA PRO A 239 -14.43 -0.86 8.73
C PRO A 239 -13.66 0.44 9.03
N GLU A 240 -12.83 0.44 10.07
CA GLU A 240 -12.01 1.60 10.46
C GLU A 240 -10.93 1.90 9.41
N GLU A 241 -10.29 0.87 8.85
CA GLU A 241 -9.32 1.03 7.77
C GLU A 241 -9.95 1.59 6.50
N TYR A 242 -11.16 1.13 6.15
CA TYR A 242 -11.91 1.72 5.04
C TYR A 242 -12.24 3.20 5.27
N GLU A 243 -12.60 3.58 6.51
CA GLU A 243 -12.91 4.97 6.86
C GLU A 243 -11.67 5.88 6.82
N LYS A 244 -10.51 5.36 7.26
CA LYS A 244 -9.21 6.07 7.16
C LYS A 244 -8.79 6.33 5.71
N GLY A 245 -9.20 5.47 4.78
CA GLY A 245 -8.86 5.61 3.38
C GLY A 245 -7.40 5.29 3.08
N SER A 246 -6.91 5.75 1.93
CA SER A 246 -5.54 5.50 1.49
C SER A 246 -4.51 6.25 2.35
N SER A 247 -3.46 5.53 2.79
CA SER A 247 -2.33 6.07 3.54
C SER A 247 -1.32 6.86 2.69
N ILE A 248 -1.36 6.72 1.35
CA ILE A 248 -0.31 7.27 0.47
C ILE A 248 -0.16 8.78 0.60
N TRP A 249 -1.28 9.49 0.76
CA TRP A 249 -1.27 10.94 0.87
C TRP A 249 -0.61 11.41 2.15
N LYS A 250 -0.79 10.68 3.26
CA LYS A 250 -0.11 10.95 4.53
C LYS A 250 1.40 10.73 4.37
N LEU A 251 1.80 9.62 3.75
CA LEU A 251 3.19 9.27 3.50
C LEU A 251 3.89 10.32 2.61
N LEU A 252 3.25 10.69 1.50
CA LEU A 252 3.72 11.73 0.59
C LEU A 252 3.87 13.09 1.28
N LYS A 253 2.85 13.55 2.01
CA LYS A 253 2.90 14.83 2.73
C LYS A 253 4.02 14.85 3.77
N MET A 254 4.25 13.73 4.46
CA MET A 254 5.37 13.56 5.38
C MET A 254 6.72 13.73 4.66
N PHE A 255 6.97 12.97 3.59
CA PHE A 255 8.24 13.07 2.85
C PHE A 255 8.42 14.42 2.15
N CYS A 256 7.35 15.03 1.63
CA CYS A 256 7.42 16.39 1.10
C CYS A 256 7.91 17.39 2.16
N LYS A 257 7.36 17.31 3.39
CA LYS A 257 7.81 18.16 4.50
C LYS A 257 9.29 17.92 4.84
N LEU A 258 9.71 16.65 4.95
CA LEU A 258 11.10 16.31 5.23
C LEU A 258 12.04 16.79 4.12
N SER A 259 11.64 16.64 2.86
CA SER A 259 12.42 17.11 1.70
C SER A 259 12.58 18.63 1.71
N LEU A 260 11.54 19.38 2.09
CA LEU A 260 11.59 20.84 2.25
C LEU A 260 12.58 21.24 3.34
N GLU A 261 12.47 20.64 4.53
CA GLU A 261 13.38 20.87 5.66
C GLU A 261 14.83 20.50 5.31
N ALA A 262 15.02 19.39 4.57
CA ALA A 262 16.32 18.94 4.10
C ALA A 262 16.98 19.96 3.15
N LEU A 263 16.24 20.42 2.14
CA LEU A 263 16.75 21.38 1.16
C LEU A 263 17.03 22.75 1.79
N ASP A 264 16.20 23.21 2.72
CA ASP A 264 16.43 24.47 3.43
C ASP A 264 17.67 24.41 4.33
N SER A 265 18.03 23.22 4.84
CA SER A 265 19.28 23.01 5.61
C SER A 265 20.54 22.88 4.75
N LYS A 266 20.41 22.60 3.44
CA LYS A 266 21.50 22.34 2.49
C LYS A 266 21.38 23.21 1.22
N PRO A 267 21.68 24.52 1.29
CA PRO A 267 21.48 25.46 0.17
C PRO A 267 22.21 25.05 -1.12
N GLU A 268 23.37 24.40 -1.02
CA GLU A 268 24.13 23.89 -2.15
C GLU A 268 23.43 22.73 -2.86
N VAL A 269 22.79 21.82 -2.13
CA VAL A 269 22.00 20.72 -2.69
C VAL A 269 20.71 21.27 -3.30
N LYS A 270 20.08 22.24 -2.63
CA LYS A 270 18.91 22.97 -3.14
C LYS A 270 19.19 23.63 -4.48
N ALA A 271 20.28 24.37 -4.60
CA ALA A 271 20.66 25.02 -5.87
C ALA A 271 20.87 24.01 -7.02
N ARG A 272 21.40 22.81 -6.72
CA ARG A 272 21.56 21.73 -7.72
C ARG A 272 20.20 21.22 -8.22
N PHE A 273 19.24 20.99 -7.33
CA PHE A 273 17.90 20.56 -7.71
C PHE A 273 17.11 21.66 -8.45
N GLU A 274 17.25 22.91 -8.04
CA GLU A 274 16.65 24.06 -8.73
C GLU A 274 17.19 24.20 -10.16
N ALA A 275 18.48 23.94 -10.39
CA ALA A 275 19.10 23.98 -11.72
C ALA A 275 18.53 22.95 -12.71
N VAL A 276 17.91 21.87 -12.22
CA VAL A 276 17.25 20.84 -13.03
C VAL A 276 15.72 20.96 -13.00
N GLY A 277 15.18 22.04 -12.43
CA GLY A 277 13.75 22.34 -12.43
C GLY A 277 12.96 21.75 -11.25
N ILE A 278 13.62 21.28 -10.20
CA ILE A 278 12.98 20.82 -8.97
C ILE A 278 13.09 21.93 -7.92
N SER A 279 12.01 22.71 -7.76
CA SER A 279 11.93 23.69 -6.68
C SER A 279 11.66 23.00 -5.33
N ASN A 280 11.92 23.70 -4.22
CA ASN A 280 11.65 23.17 -2.89
C ASN A 280 10.15 22.87 -2.62
N GLN A 281 9.23 23.49 -3.37
CA GLN A 281 7.79 23.24 -3.28
C GLN A 281 7.28 22.23 -4.31
N TRP A 282 8.14 21.75 -5.22
CA TRP A 282 7.74 20.88 -6.34
C TRP A 282 6.93 19.66 -5.87
N GLY A 283 7.40 18.97 -4.83
CA GLY A 283 6.73 17.77 -4.30
C GLY A 283 5.34 18.06 -3.74
N LEU A 284 5.17 19.15 -3.00
CA LEU A 284 3.86 19.55 -2.45
C LEU A 284 2.86 19.85 -3.57
N LEU A 285 3.28 20.61 -4.58
CA LEU A 285 2.42 20.96 -5.73
C LEU A 285 2.04 19.72 -6.56
N ALA A 286 2.98 18.80 -6.77
CA ALA A 286 2.73 17.53 -7.45
C ALA A 286 1.70 16.68 -6.69
N VAL A 287 1.85 16.57 -5.37
CA VAL A 287 0.92 15.83 -4.49
C VAL A 287 -0.47 16.44 -4.52
N GLU A 288 -0.60 17.77 -4.42
CA GLU A 288 -1.89 18.46 -4.48
C GLU A 288 -2.64 18.19 -5.80
N GLU A 289 -1.95 18.26 -6.94
CA GLU A 289 -2.55 17.97 -8.24
C GLU A 289 -2.99 16.51 -8.35
N LEU A 290 -2.13 15.57 -7.96
CA LEU A 290 -2.41 14.13 -8.01
C LEU A 290 -3.56 13.72 -7.08
N GLU A 291 -3.64 14.29 -5.87
CA GLU A 291 -4.72 14.03 -4.91
C GLU A 291 -6.07 14.48 -5.47
N VAL A 292 -6.13 15.64 -6.13
CA VAL A 292 -7.34 16.12 -6.82
C VAL A 292 -7.74 15.19 -7.96
N LEU A 293 -6.79 14.73 -8.78
CA LEU A 293 -7.08 13.82 -9.89
C LEU A 293 -7.60 12.47 -9.38
N CYS A 294 -6.97 11.91 -8.34
CA CYS A 294 -7.37 10.64 -7.74
C CYS A 294 -8.72 10.70 -7.03
N SER A 295 -9.08 11.84 -6.43
CA SER A 295 -10.36 12.01 -5.73
C SER A 295 -11.60 11.80 -6.62
N LYS A 296 -11.42 11.84 -7.95
CA LYS A 296 -12.47 11.65 -8.95
C LYS A 296 -12.67 10.19 -9.35
N GLU A 297 -11.77 9.30 -8.96
CA GLU A 297 -11.74 7.90 -9.39
C GLU A 297 -12.06 6.97 -8.21
N PRO A 298 -12.98 5.99 -8.36
CA PRO A 298 -13.36 5.07 -7.29
C PRO A 298 -12.35 3.91 -7.18
N MET A 299 -11.07 4.22 -6.96
CA MET A 299 -10.01 3.23 -6.88
C MET A 299 -10.19 2.30 -5.66
N PRO A 300 -10.03 0.97 -5.83
CA PRO A 300 -10.18 0.03 -4.73
C PRO A 300 -9.09 0.17 -3.68
N LEU A 301 -9.49 0.07 -2.42
CA LEU A 301 -8.58 0.02 -1.27
C LEU A 301 -8.35 -1.43 -0.82
N ALA A 302 -7.11 -1.74 -0.46
CA ALA A 302 -6.73 -2.99 0.18
C ALA A 302 -5.52 -2.78 1.09
N PHE A 303 -5.17 -3.81 1.87
CA PHE A 303 -3.85 -3.90 2.47
C PHE A 303 -2.80 -4.01 1.36
N CYS A 304 -1.95 -2.99 1.24
CA CYS A 304 -0.94 -2.86 0.19
C CYS A 304 0.46 -2.90 0.83
N HIS A 305 1.45 -3.36 0.07
CA HIS A 305 2.85 -3.38 0.49
C HIS A 305 3.50 -2.00 0.38
N ASN A 306 3.10 -1.20 -0.60
CA ASN A 306 3.59 0.14 -0.93
C ASN A 306 5.05 0.23 -1.38
N ASP A 307 5.80 -0.88 -1.41
CA ASP A 307 7.22 -0.91 -1.76
C ASP A 307 7.65 -2.23 -2.44
N ILE A 308 6.94 -2.59 -3.52
CA ILE A 308 7.21 -3.83 -4.28
C ILE A 308 8.34 -3.61 -5.29
N LEU A 309 9.52 -3.21 -4.78
CA LEU A 309 10.77 -3.20 -5.53
C LEU A 309 11.26 -4.63 -5.79
N LEU A 310 12.07 -4.82 -6.84
CA LEU A 310 12.45 -6.16 -7.30
C LEU A 310 13.19 -6.97 -6.23
N GLY A 311 13.98 -6.29 -5.38
CA GLY A 311 14.65 -6.87 -4.21
C GLY A 311 13.71 -7.45 -3.14
N ASN A 312 12.47 -6.97 -3.08
CA ASN A 312 11.44 -7.39 -2.12
C ASN A 312 10.54 -8.50 -2.67
N VAL A 313 10.78 -8.93 -3.91
CA VAL A 313 10.05 -10.03 -4.56
C VAL A 313 10.96 -11.25 -4.61
N ILE A 314 10.70 -12.24 -3.76
CA ILE A 314 11.51 -13.44 -3.65
C ILE A 314 10.89 -14.56 -4.47
N LEU A 315 11.63 -15.07 -5.46
CA LEU A 315 11.27 -16.21 -6.28
C LEU A 315 11.92 -17.49 -5.74
N ASP A 316 11.10 -18.44 -5.34
CA ASP A 316 11.51 -19.82 -5.09
C ASP A 316 11.30 -20.63 -6.38
N GLU A 317 12.33 -20.67 -7.23
CA GLU A 317 12.32 -21.38 -8.51
C GLU A 317 12.05 -22.88 -8.36
N LYS A 318 12.35 -23.49 -7.21
CA LYS A 318 12.11 -24.93 -7.00
C LYS A 318 10.64 -25.24 -6.81
N ARG A 319 9.88 -24.28 -6.27
CA ARG A 319 8.47 -24.43 -5.90
C ARG A 319 7.53 -23.65 -6.83
N ASP A 320 8.06 -22.86 -7.76
CA ASP A 320 7.30 -21.94 -8.62
C ASP A 320 6.37 -21.02 -7.80
N VAL A 321 6.91 -20.45 -6.71
CA VAL A 321 6.19 -19.51 -5.87
C VAL A 321 6.96 -18.22 -5.70
N VAL A 322 6.20 -17.13 -5.52
CA VAL A 322 6.71 -15.82 -5.17
C VAL A 322 6.21 -15.47 -3.78
N ALA A 323 7.07 -14.84 -2.98
CA ALA A 323 6.73 -14.24 -1.71
C ALA A 323 7.26 -12.80 -1.66
N PHE A 324 6.53 -11.92 -0.99
CA PHE A 324 7.03 -10.58 -0.69
C PHE A 324 7.67 -10.53 0.68
N ILE A 325 8.64 -9.65 0.84
CA ILE A 325 9.34 -9.38 2.10
C ILE A 325 9.45 -7.86 2.31
N ASP A 326 9.78 -7.46 3.54
CA ASP A 326 10.02 -6.06 3.92
C ASP A 326 8.78 -5.14 3.80
N PHE A 327 7.78 -5.44 4.63
CA PHE A 327 6.50 -4.73 4.67
C PHE A 327 6.54 -3.43 5.49
N GLU A 328 7.67 -2.72 5.53
CA GLU A 328 7.84 -1.55 6.40
C GLU A 328 6.92 -0.38 6.04
N TYR A 329 6.56 -0.25 4.75
CA TYR A 329 5.60 0.75 4.27
C TYR A 329 4.17 0.21 4.16
N ALA A 330 3.93 -1.04 4.54
CA ALA A 330 2.65 -1.68 4.28
C ALA A 330 1.52 -1.03 5.07
N ALA A 331 0.41 -0.75 4.38
CA ALA A 331 -0.73 -0.04 4.94
C ALA A 331 -1.94 -0.15 4.00
N THR A 332 -3.11 0.29 4.47
CA THR A 332 -4.27 0.47 3.61
C THR A 332 -3.98 1.51 2.53
N ASN A 333 -4.03 1.12 1.26
CA ASN A 333 -3.77 2.00 0.13
C ASN A 333 -4.59 1.61 -1.11
N TYR A 334 -4.51 2.41 -2.17
CA TYR A 334 -5.06 2.11 -3.48
C TYR A 334 -4.33 0.92 -4.09
N VAL A 335 -5.05 -0.13 -4.42
CA VAL A 335 -4.49 -1.31 -5.08
C VAL A 335 -3.70 -0.98 -6.37
N PRO A 336 -4.18 -0.08 -7.27
CA PRO A 336 -3.42 0.31 -8.45
C PRO A 336 -2.07 0.98 -8.15
N PHE A 337 -1.87 1.51 -6.95
CA PHE A 337 -0.58 2.09 -6.54
C PHE A 337 0.51 1.02 -6.44
N ASP A 338 0.26 -0.11 -5.79
CA ASP A 338 1.25 -1.19 -5.67
C ASP A 338 1.68 -1.73 -7.04
N ILE A 339 0.73 -1.84 -7.97
CA ILE A 339 1.00 -2.27 -9.35
C ILE A 339 1.84 -1.22 -10.08
N ALA A 340 1.44 0.06 -9.98
CA ALA A 340 2.16 1.15 -10.63
C ALA A 340 3.59 1.29 -10.07
N ASN A 341 3.75 1.13 -8.76
CA ASN A 341 5.04 1.10 -8.09
C ASN A 341 5.89 -0.05 -8.63
N HIS A 342 5.35 -1.27 -8.63
CA HIS A 342 6.05 -2.44 -9.14
C HIS A 342 6.51 -2.27 -10.60
N PHE A 343 5.72 -1.64 -11.46
CA PHE A 343 6.12 -1.35 -12.84
C PHE A 343 7.23 -0.30 -12.94
N ASN A 344 7.24 0.74 -12.08
CA ASN A 344 8.34 1.69 -12.03
C ASN A 344 9.68 1.00 -11.67
N GLU A 345 9.62 -0.04 -10.83
CA GLU A 345 10.79 -0.79 -10.37
C GLU A 345 11.41 -1.68 -11.46
N PHE A 346 10.75 -1.84 -12.61
CA PHE A 346 11.34 -2.54 -13.76
C PHE A 346 12.50 -1.76 -14.37
N ALA A 347 12.58 -0.45 -14.11
CA ALA A 347 13.72 0.37 -14.49
C ALA A 347 14.98 0.05 -13.67
N GLY A 348 14.86 -0.66 -12.54
CA GLY A 348 15.98 -1.00 -11.67
C GLY A 348 16.32 0.09 -10.64
N GLY A 349 17.14 -0.30 -9.66
CA GLY A 349 17.54 0.56 -8.53
C GLY A 349 18.95 1.14 -8.67
N GLU A 350 19.94 0.37 -9.12
CA GLU A 350 21.32 0.84 -9.29
C GLU A 350 21.51 1.54 -10.63
N ASP A 351 21.38 0.79 -11.72
CA ASP A 351 21.44 1.29 -13.10
C ASP A 351 20.02 1.56 -13.62
N ILE A 352 19.45 2.71 -13.25
CA ILE A 352 18.07 3.06 -13.60
C ILE A 352 17.93 3.27 -15.11
N ASP A 353 17.15 2.41 -15.76
CA ASP A 353 16.83 2.47 -17.19
C ASP A 353 15.32 2.38 -17.43
N PHE A 354 14.68 3.55 -17.57
CA PHE A 354 13.25 3.62 -17.86
C PHE A 354 12.86 3.12 -19.26
N SER A 355 13.82 2.76 -20.13
CA SER A 355 13.50 2.01 -21.36
C SER A 355 13.00 0.59 -21.06
N LEU A 356 13.26 0.07 -19.85
CA LEU A 356 12.78 -1.23 -19.38
C LEU A 356 11.36 -1.20 -18.79
N TYR A 357 10.80 0.00 -18.56
CA TYR A 357 9.41 0.15 -18.09
C TYR A 357 8.45 -0.59 -19.03
N PRO A 358 7.48 -1.37 -18.50
CA PRO A 358 6.63 -2.21 -19.33
C PRO A 358 5.73 -1.38 -20.24
N ASP A 359 5.61 -1.80 -21.50
CA ASP A 359 4.66 -1.19 -22.44
C ASP A 359 3.20 -1.52 -22.08
N GLU A 360 2.27 -0.85 -22.76
CA GLU A 360 0.83 -1.02 -22.51
C GLU A 360 0.35 -2.46 -22.70
N GLU A 361 0.89 -3.19 -23.69
CA GLU A 361 0.50 -4.58 -23.95
C GLU A 361 0.88 -5.47 -22.76
N PHE A 362 2.12 -5.36 -22.29
CA PHE A 362 2.58 -6.08 -21.11
C PHE A 362 1.79 -5.70 -19.85
N GLN A 363 1.60 -4.40 -19.60
CA GLN A 363 0.86 -3.93 -18.42
C GLN A 363 -0.56 -4.49 -18.39
N ARG A 364 -1.26 -4.50 -19.53
CA ARG A 364 -2.61 -5.07 -19.64
C ARG A 364 -2.63 -6.58 -19.44
N ALA A 365 -1.65 -7.31 -20.00
CA ALA A 365 -1.52 -8.74 -19.78
C ALA A 365 -1.26 -9.06 -18.29
N TRP A 366 -0.39 -8.28 -17.65
CA TRP A 366 -0.09 -8.39 -16.22
C TRP A 366 -1.32 -8.10 -15.36
N ILE A 367 -2.04 -7.01 -15.63
CA ILE A 367 -3.30 -6.66 -14.95
C ILE A 367 -4.34 -7.76 -15.15
N GLY A 368 -4.43 -8.35 -16.33
CA GLY A 368 -5.30 -9.49 -16.59
C GLY A 368 -5.00 -10.69 -15.69
N GLN A 369 -3.71 -11.02 -15.50
CA GLN A 369 -3.30 -12.08 -14.57
C GLN A 369 -3.66 -11.73 -13.12
N TYR A 370 -3.42 -10.49 -12.71
CA TYR A 370 -3.77 -10.00 -11.38
C TYR A 370 -5.28 -10.12 -11.11
N LEU A 371 -6.12 -9.58 -11.99
CA LEU A 371 -7.58 -9.59 -11.84
C LEU A 371 -8.19 -11.00 -11.88
N ASN A 372 -7.56 -11.93 -12.60
CA ASN A 372 -7.97 -13.33 -12.59
C ASN A 372 -7.81 -14.01 -11.21
N HIS A 373 -6.84 -13.54 -10.41
CA HIS A 373 -6.55 -14.07 -9.08
C HIS A 373 -7.14 -13.23 -7.94
N LEU A 374 -7.51 -11.97 -8.20
CA LEU A 374 -8.08 -11.07 -7.20
C LEU A 374 -9.47 -11.55 -6.76
N LYS A 375 -9.60 -11.87 -5.47
CA LYS A 375 -10.86 -12.26 -4.83
C LYS A 375 -11.36 -11.13 -3.96
N ILE A 376 -12.63 -10.78 -4.11
CA ILE A 376 -13.33 -9.81 -3.24
C ILE A 376 -14.50 -10.56 -2.61
N GLY A 377 -14.36 -10.87 -1.31
CA GLY A 377 -15.28 -11.78 -0.63
C GLY A 377 -15.23 -13.19 -1.23
N GLU A 378 -16.39 -13.77 -1.54
CA GLU A 378 -16.51 -15.13 -2.10
C GLU A 378 -16.37 -15.19 -3.63
N GLY A 379 -16.20 -14.05 -4.32
CA GLY A 379 -16.24 -13.96 -5.78
C GLY A 379 -15.05 -13.26 -6.43
N LYS A 380 -15.04 -13.26 -7.78
CA LYS A 380 -14.11 -12.43 -8.57
C LYS A 380 -14.42 -10.94 -8.38
N SER A 381 -13.40 -10.10 -8.48
CA SER A 381 -13.50 -8.65 -8.25
C SER A 381 -14.49 -7.91 -9.16
N GLY A 382 -14.70 -8.40 -10.39
CA GLY A 382 -15.61 -7.78 -11.37
C GLY A 382 -15.05 -6.54 -12.07
N TYR A 383 -13.81 -6.15 -11.77
CA TYR A 383 -13.12 -5.07 -12.49
C TYR A 383 -12.70 -5.50 -13.90
N ASP A 384 -12.77 -4.57 -14.84
CA ASP A 384 -12.24 -4.74 -16.18
C ASP A 384 -10.80 -4.21 -16.29
N VAL A 385 -10.03 -4.76 -17.24
CA VAL A 385 -8.61 -4.45 -17.44
C VAL A 385 -8.42 -3.00 -17.88
N ASP A 386 -9.33 -2.42 -18.67
CA ASP A 386 -9.20 -1.05 -19.18
C ASP A 386 -9.30 -0.02 -18.05
N THR A 387 -10.27 -0.19 -17.15
CA THR A 387 -10.43 0.65 -15.98
C THR A 387 -9.23 0.54 -15.04
N PHE A 388 -8.77 -0.68 -14.76
CA PHE A 388 -7.60 -0.86 -13.89
C PHE A 388 -6.33 -0.27 -14.49
N TYR A 389 -6.13 -0.45 -15.80
CA TYR A 389 -5.00 0.14 -16.51
C TYR A 389 -4.99 1.67 -16.37
N ARG A 390 -6.14 2.34 -16.54
CA ARG A 390 -6.24 3.80 -16.32
C ARG A 390 -5.87 4.20 -14.89
N TRP A 391 -6.31 3.45 -13.88
CA TRP A 391 -5.92 3.72 -12.49
C TRP A 391 -4.43 3.51 -12.24
N VAL A 392 -3.83 2.48 -12.83
CA VAL A 392 -2.37 2.26 -12.76
C VAL A 392 -1.62 3.43 -13.41
N GLN A 393 -2.08 3.94 -14.56
CA GLN A 393 -1.48 5.14 -15.17
C GLN A 393 -1.60 6.36 -14.26
N LEU A 394 -2.73 6.53 -13.56
CA LEU A 394 -2.93 7.61 -12.61
C LEU A 394 -2.02 7.49 -11.37
N CYS A 395 -1.74 6.27 -10.92
CA CYS A 395 -0.86 6.02 -9.77
C CYS A 395 0.64 6.01 -10.12
N THR A 396 1.01 5.84 -11.39
CA THR A 396 2.41 5.85 -11.84
C THR A 396 3.19 7.09 -11.39
N PRO A 397 2.72 8.34 -11.62
CA PRO A 397 3.40 9.53 -11.13
C PRO A 397 3.37 9.66 -9.61
N ILE A 398 2.41 9.04 -8.91
CA ILE A 398 2.36 9.04 -7.43
C ILE A 398 3.57 8.30 -6.87
N SER A 399 3.87 7.12 -7.41
CA SER A 399 5.07 6.33 -7.04
C SER A 399 6.36 7.09 -7.38
N LEU A 400 6.43 7.70 -8.58
CA LEU A 400 7.59 8.52 -8.95
C LEU A 400 7.81 9.68 -7.97
N VAL A 401 6.75 10.43 -7.62
CA VAL A 401 6.86 11.54 -6.66
C VAL A 401 7.32 11.04 -5.30
N LEU A 402 6.73 9.95 -4.77
CA LEU A 402 7.11 9.38 -3.47
C LEU A 402 8.62 9.13 -3.40
N TRP A 403 9.15 8.39 -4.36
CA TRP A 403 10.56 8.03 -4.35
C TRP A 403 11.46 9.22 -4.70
N MET A 404 11.01 10.17 -5.53
CA MET A 404 11.76 11.39 -5.77
C MET A 404 11.89 12.25 -4.50
N VAL A 405 10.83 12.46 -3.73
CA VAL A 405 10.93 13.25 -2.49
C VAL A 405 11.71 12.50 -1.40
N TRP A 406 11.61 11.18 -1.35
CA TRP A 406 12.48 10.34 -0.51
C TRP A 406 13.95 10.48 -0.92
N GLY A 407 14.27 10.41 -2.22
CA GLY A 407 15.63 10.54 -2.75
C GLY A 407 16.23 11.93 -2.52
N ILE A 408 15.42 12.99 -2.49
CA ILE A 408 15.87 14.33 -2.09
C ILE A 408 16.36 14.32 -0.63
N VAL A 409 15.59 13.72 0.29
CA VAL A 409 16.00 13.58 1.69
C VAL A 409 17.31 12.81 1.80
N GLN A 410 17.44 11.70 1.06
CA GLN A 410 18.67 10.89 1.04
C GLN A 410 19.87 11.66 0.47
N THR A 411 19.68 12.45 -0.58
CA THR A 411 20.75 13.29 -1.15
C THR A 411 21.35 14.25 -0.12
N CYS A 412 20.55 14.71 0.85
CA CYS A 412 20.99 15.66 1.88
C CYS A 412 21.71 14.99 3.07
N TYR A 413 21.35 13.74 3.40
CA TYR A 413 21.65 13.15 4.70
C TYR A 413 22.16 11.70 4.68
N SER A 414 22.07 11.00 3.56
CA SER A 414 22.50 9.60 3.49
C SER A 414 24.03 9.53 3.47
N ASP A 415 24.58 8.62 4.27
CA ASP A 415 26.02 8.29 4.28
C ASP A 415 26.36 7.15 3.30
N ILE A 416 25.37 6.65 2.57
CA ILE A 416 25.54 5.56 1.61
C ILE A 416 26.19 6.08 0.33
N ASP A 417 27.16 5.31 -0.18
CA ASP A 417 27.81 5.58 -1.47
C ASP A 417 26.87 5.24 -2.63
N TYR A 418 25.87 6.09 -2.83
CA TYR A 418 24.86 5.99 -3.86
C TYR A 418 24.45 7.38 -4.34
N ASP A 419 24.35 7.57 -5.66
CA ASP A 419 24.04 8.89 -6.24
C ASP A 419 22.52 9.17 -6.22
N PHE A 420 22.03 9.53 -5.04
CA PHE A 420 20.62 9.90 -4.84
C PHE A 420 20.19 11.11 -5.68
N PHE A 421 21.11 12.01 -6.04
CA PHE A 421 20.79 13.14 -6.91
C PHE A 421 20.43 12.64 -8.32
N THR A 422 21.27 11.77 -8.89
CA THR A 422 20.98 11.14 -10.18
C THR A 422 19.70 10.31 -10.09
N PHE A 423 19.51 9.52 -9.03
CA PHE A 423 18.27 8.74 -8.79
C PHE A 423 16.99 9.59 -8.88
N VAL A 424 16.99 10.81 -8.33
CA VAL A 424 15.86 11.72 -8.42
C VAL A 424 15.73 12.31 -9.82
N THR A 425 16.83 12.80 -10.40
CA THR A 425 16.78 13.56 -11.66
C THR A 425 16.42 12.70 -12.88
N VAL A 426 16.76 11.41 -12.90
CA VAL A 426 16.33 10.49 -13.97
C VAL A 426 14.83 10.18 -13.93
N ARG A 427 14.17 10.33 -12.77
CA ARG A 427 12.72 10.13 -12.61
C ARG A 427 11.87 11.32 -13.03
N LEU A 428 12.44 12.54 -13.03
CA LEU A 428 11.72 13.76 -13.35
C LEU A 428 11.13 13.78 -14.78
N PRO A 429 11.87 13.38 -15.84
CA PRO A 429 11.30 13.28 -17.19
C PRO A 429 10.13 12.30 -17.28
N GLU A 430 10.22 11.15 -16.61
CA GLU A 430 9.15 10.15 -16.60
C GLU A 430 7.90 10.64 -15.85
N TYR A 431 8.09 11.36 -14.74
CA TYR A 431 6.98 12.04 -14.06
C TYR A 431 6.28 13.02 -15.01
N ASN A 432 7.05 13.86 -15.70
CA ASN A 432 6.49 14.85 -16.63
C ASN A 432 5.72 14.17 -17.77
N LYS A 433 6.25 13.08 -18.32
CA LYS A 433 5.61 12.26 -19.36
C LYS A 433 4.29 11.65 -18.84
N ALA A 434 4.29 11.04 -17.67
CA ALA A 434 3.09 10.46 -17.06
C ALA A 434 2.01 11.51 -16.81
N MET A 435 2.38 12.67 -16.25
CA MET A 435 1.45 13.78 -16.03
C MET A 435 0.90 14.36 -17.32
N GLN A 436 1.70 14.44 -18.39
CA GLN A 436 1.23 14.89 -19.70
C GLN A 436 0.13 13.97 -20.24
N VAL A 437 0.30 12.65 -20.14
CA VAL A 437 -0.71 11.67 -20.57
C VAL A 437 -2.02 11.83 -19.77
N ILE A 438 -1.92 11.96 -18.44
CA ILE A 438 -3.10 12.12 -17.57
C ILE A 438 -3.86 13.42 -17.87
N ARG A 439 -3.14 14.52 -18.07
CA ARG A 439 -3.73 15.83 -18.38
C ARG A 439 -4.44 15.82 -19.74
N LEU A 440 -3.83 15.20 -20.76
CA LEU A 440 -4.46 15.05 -22.08
C LEU A 440 -5.73 14.20 -22.01
N HIS A 441 -5.75 13.15 -21.20
CA HIS A 441 -6.95 12.33 -21.03
C HIS A 441 -8.09 13.11 -20.35
N ASN A 442 -7.76 13.90 -19.32
CA ASN A 442 -8.74 14.72 -18.59
C ASN A 442 -9.27 15.94 -19.37
N GLN A 443 -8.55 16.43 -20.38
CA GLN A 443 -9.04 17.51 -21.25
C GLN A 443 -10.04 17.02 -22.31
N ASN A 444 -10.08 15.72 -22.57
CA ASN A 444 -10.96 15.09 -23.57
C ASN A 444 -12.24 14.48 -22.97
N LEU A 445 -12.42 14.60 -21.65
CA LEU A 445 -13.61 14.22 -20.88
C LEU A 445 -14.38 15.49 -20.49
#